data_AF-A0A5E7XU98-F1
#
_entry.id   AF-A0A5E7XU98-F1
#
_cell.length_a   1.000
_cell.length_b   1.000
_cell.length_c   1.000
_cell.angle_alpha   90.00
_cell.angle_beta   90.00
_cell.angle_gamma   90.00
#
_symmetry.space_group_name_H-M   'P 1'
#
loop_
_entity.id
_entity.type
_entity.pdbx_description
1 polymer ?
#
loop_
_entity_poly.entity_id
_entity_poly.type
_entity_poly.pdbx_seq_one_letter_code
_entity_poly.pdbx_strand_id
1 'polypeptide(L)' 'MTPTSRRPANPKDAAEALFKPTKKAPVPAVERPAIPSARELVSLKIDSDVLAHFQADGPGWQDRINAILRAAMKQSL' A
#
# COMPACT_ATOMS: atom_id res chain seq x y z
N MET A 1 37.05 -36.55 38.94
CA MET A 1 37.16 -35.09 38.72
C MET A 1 35.82 -34.58 38.18
N THR A 2 34.94 -34.08 39.05
CA THR A 2 33.71 -33.35 38.69
C THR A 2 33.99 -31.82 38.75
N PRO A 3 33.12 -30.94 38.24
CA PRO A 3 32.44 -30.84 36.94
C PRO A 3 32.78 -29.48 36.24
N THR A 4 32.91 -29.40 34.91
CA THR A 4 32.97 -28.08 34.25
C THR A 4 31.60 -27.68 33.72
N SER A 5 31.01 -26.68 34.38
CA SER A 5 29.75 -26.05 34.04
C SER A 5 29.88 -25.36 32.67
N ARG A 6 29.28 -25.92 31.62
CA ARG A 6 29.09 -25.19 30.34
C ARG A 6 27.94 -24.19 30.52
N ARG A 7 28.23 -23.11 31.24
CA ARG A 7 27.42 -21.89 31.23
C ARG A 7 27.43 -21.37 29.78
N PRO A 8 26.29 -21.27 29.07
CA PRO A 8 26.28 -20.52 27.82
C PRO A 8 26.68 -19.08 28.17
N ALA A 9 27.81 -18.66 27.62
CA ALA A 9 28.28 -17.30 27.76
C ALA A 9 27.24 -16.37 27.13
N ASN A 10 26.80 -15.42 27.95
CA ASN A 10 26.00 -14.24 27.63
C ASN A 10 24.58 -14.42 27.04
N PRO A 11 23.53 -13.97 27.77
CA PRO A 11 22.16 -13.91 27.24
C PRO A 11 21.99 -12.92 26.07
N LYS A 12 22.98 -12.05 25.84
CA LYS A 12 23.01 -11.10 24.73
C LYS A 12 23.25 -11.79 23.38
N ASP A 13 24.15 -12.76 23.31
CA ASP A 13 24.45 -13.53 22.09
C ASP A 13 23.23 -14.34 21.62
N ALA A 14 22.50 -14.94 22.57
CA ALA A 14 21.26 -15.66 22.28
C ALA A 14 20.17 -14.73 21.71
N ALA A 15 20.09 -13.49 22.20
CA ALA A 15 19.16 -12.49 21.69
C ALA A 15 19.55 -12.02 20.28
N GLU A 16 20.82 -11.71 20.03
CA GLU A 16 21.28 -11.23 18.71
C GLU A 16 21.07 -12.28 17.60
N ALA A 17 21.10 -13.58 17.92
CA ALA A 17 20.78 -14.64 16.97
C ALA A 17 19.31 -14.64 16.53
N LEU A 18 18.38 -14.22 17.40
CA LEU A 18 16.93 -14.17 17.12
C LEU A 18 16.52 -12.93 16.32
N PHE A 19 17.30 -11.84 16.41
CA PHE A 19 16.98 -10.55 15.76
C PHE A 19 17.71 -10.31 14.43
N LYS A 20 18.40 -11.31 13.88
CA LYS A 20 18.98 -11.21 12.53
C LYS A 20 17.86 -10.93 11.51
N PRO A 21 17.89 -9.80 10.78
CA PRO A 21 16.87 -9.49 9.80
C PRO A 21 17.05 -10.44 8.60
N THR A 22 16.22 -11.48 8.53
CA THR A 22 16.10 -12.27 7.31
C THR A 22 15.59 -11.33 6.22
N LYS A 23 16.36 -11.15 5.14
CA LYS A 23 15.87 -10.48 3.93
C LYS A 23 14.64 -11.24 3.46
N LYS A 24 13.46 -10.64 3.60
CA LYS A 24 12.27 -11.15 2.92
C LYS A 24 12.57 -11.15 1.44
N ALA A 25 12.59 -12.35 0.85
CA ALA A 25 12.62 -12.51 -0.60
C ALA A 25 11.46 -11.68 -1.20
N PRO A 26 11.67 -11.01 -2.34
CA PRO A 26 10.61 -10.26 -2.98
C PRO A 26 9.49 -11.26 -3.30
N VAL A 27 8.33 -11.05 -2.68
CA VAL A 27 7.12 -11.79 -3.02
C VAL A 27 6.90 -11.54 -4.51
N PRO A 28 6.80 -12.59 -5.36
CA PRO A 28 6.55 -12.38 -6.78
C PRO A 28 5.32 -11.51 -6.91
N ALA A 29 5.44 -10.44 -7.72
CA ALA A 29 4.34 -9.54 -7.98
C ALA A 29 3.16 -10.40 -8.41
N VAL A 30 2.12 -10.43 -7.59
CA VAL A 30 0.86 -11.06 -7.97
C VAL A 30 0.40 -10.29 -9.19
N GLU A 31 0.61 -10.87 -10.37
CA GLU A 31 0.09 -10.38 -11.63
C GLU A 31 -1.42 -10.46 -11.53
N ARG A 32 -2.01 -9.38 -10.99
CA ARG A 32 -3.45 -9.24 -10.93
C ARG A 32 -3.92 -9.24 -12.38
N PRO A 33 -4.86 -10.14 -12.75
CA PRO A 33 -5.40 -10.18 -14.10
C PRO A 33 -5.84 -8.76 -14.48
N ALA A 34 -5.43 -8.31 -15.67
CA ALA A 34 -5.78 -6.98 -16.17
C ALA A 34 -7.31 -6.87 -16.23
N ILE A 35 -7.89 -6.27 -15.19
CA ILE A 35 -9.33 -6.02 -15.11
C ILE A 35 -9.64 -5.10 -16.29
N PRO A 36 -10.62 -5.43 -17.16
CA PRO A 36 -10.92 -4.66 -18.38
C PRO A 36 -11.48 -3.23 -18.15
N SER A 37 -11.29 -2.66 -16.96
CA SER A 37 -11.58 -1.27 -16.61
C SER A 37 -10.71 -0.86 -15.40
N ALA A 38 -9.39 -1.07 -15.50
CA ALA A 38 -8.48 -0.63 -14.47
C ALA A 38 -8.53 0.90 -14.33
N ARG A 39 -8.57 1.38 -13.08
CA ARG A 39 -8.42 2.81 -12.79
C ARG A 39 -6.93 3.13 -12.81
N GLU A 40 -6.54 4.08 -13.63
CA GLU A 40 -5.17 4.57 -13.69
C GLU A 40 -4.98 5.76 -12.74
N LEU A 41 -3.90 5.74 -11.96
CA LEU A 41 -3.54 6.87 -11.11
C LEU A 41 -2.75 7.86 -11.96
N VAL A 42 -3.37 9.00 -12.25
CA VAL A 42 -2.79 10.06 -13.08
C VAL A 42 -2.73 11.37 -12.30
N SER A 43 -1.74 12.20 -12.62
CA SER A 43 -1.63 13.55 -12.08
C SER A 43 -2.40 14.52 -12.99
N LEU A 44 -3.58 14.96 -12.54
CA LEU A 44 -4.45 15.91 -13.21
C LEU A 44 -4.61 17.17 -12.34
N LYS A 45 -4.61 18.35 -12.96
CA LYS A 45 -4.99 19.59 -12.29
C LYS A 45 -6.50 19.76 -12.33
N ILE A 46 -7.09 20.02 -11.16
CA ILE A 46 -8.51 20.28 -10.97
C ILE A 46 -8.63 21.63 -10.26
N ASP A 47 -9.63 22.43 -10.64
CA ASP A 47 -9.89 23.71 -9.99
C ASP A 47 -10.21 23.53 -8.51
N SER A 48 -9.78 24.50 -7.69
CA SER A 48 -9.84 24.39 -6.23
C SER A 48 -11.27 24.37 -5.68
N ASP A 49 -12.17 25.10 -6.30
CA ASP A 49 -13.60 25.17 -5.97
C ASP A 49 -14.31 23.85 -6.30
N VAL A 50 -14.00 23.28 -7.46
CA VAL A 50 -14.51 21.97 -7.89
C VAL A 50 -14.04 20.87 -6.93
N LEU A 51 -12.74 20.87 -6.58
CA LEU A 51 -12.18 19.92 -5.63
C LEU A 51 -12.85 20.04 -4.25
N ALA A 52 -13.01 21.28 -3.75
CA ALA A 52 -13.66 21.55 -2.47
C ALA A 52 -15.11 21.08 -2.45
N HIS A 53 -15.86 21.29 -3.54
CA HIS A 53 -17.23 20.81 -3.69
C HIS A 53 -17.33 19.30 -3.49
N PHE A 54 -16.49 18.52 -4.19
CA PHE A 54 -16.53 17.06 -4.07
C PHE A 54 -16.04 16.56 -2.70
N GLN A 55 -15.02 17.21 -2.12
CA GLN A 55 -14.49 16.85 -0.81
C GLN A 55 -15.47 17.13 0.34
N ALA A 56 -16.30 18.16 0.23
CA ALA A 56 -17.29 18.52 1.23
C ALA A 56 -18.29 17.38 1.52
N ASP A 57 -18.61 16.58 0.51
CA ASP A 57 -19.50 15.44 0.63
C ASP A 57 -18.84 14.20 1.30
N GLY A 58 -17.58 14.29 1.71
CA GLY A 58 -16.89 13.27 2.51
C GLY A 58 -16.23 12.13 1.72
N PRO A 59 -16.02 10.96 2.37
CA PRO A 59 -15.33 9.82 1.78
C PRO A 59 -15.95 9.39 0.44
N GLY A 60 -15.10 8.95 -0.52
CA GLY A 60 -15.56 8.57 -1.86
C GLY A 60 -15.72 9.73 -2.84
N TRP A 61 -15.25 10.94 -2.50
CA TRP A 61 -15.27 12.08 -3.43
C TRP A 61 -14.56 11.82 -4.76
N GLN A 62 -13.49 11.02 -4.78
CA GLN A 62 -12.78 10.62 -6.00
C GLN A 62 -13.63 9.69 -6.89
N ASP A 63 -14.42 8.80 -6.30
CA ASP A 63 -15.35 7.96 -7.04
C ASP A 63 -16.47 8.78 -7.69
N ARG A 64 -16.98 9.79 -6.97
CA ARG A 64 -18.03 10.70 -7.47
C ARG A 64 -17.55 11.54 -8.64
N ILE A 65 -16.38 12.18 -8.53
CA ILE A 65 -15.84 12.97 -9.65
C ILE A 65 -15.58 12.07 -10.88
N ASN A 66 -15.07 10.85 -10.67
CA ASN A 66 -14.89 9.89 -11.76
C ASN A 66 -16.22 9.45 -12.39
N ALA A 67 -17.29 9.28 -11.60
CA ALA A 67 -18.62 8.95 -12.12
C ALA A 67 -19.18 10.08 -13.01
N ILE A 68 -19.00 11.35 -12.62
CA ILE A 68 -19.41 12.50 -13.42
C ILE A 68 -18.61 12.58 -14.72
N LEU A 69 -17.29 12.37 -14.67
CA LEU A 69 -16.47 12.32 -15.89
C LEU A 69 -16.97 11.26 -16.87
N ARG A 70 -17.31 10.05 -16.38
CA ARG A 70 -17.90 9.00 -17.23
C ARG A 70 -19.29 9.34 -17.77
N ALA A 71 -20.11 10.08 -17.01
CA ALA A 71 -21.39 10.55 -17.50
C ALA A 71 -21.21 11.61 -18.61
N ALA A 72 -20.26 12.54 -18.42
CA ALA A 72 -19.93 13.56 -19.41
C ALA A 72 -19.42 12.96 -20.73
N MET A 73 -18.59 11.91 -20.67
CA MET A 73 -18.14 11.17 -21.88
C MET A 73 -19.31 10.62 -22.71
N LYS A 74 -20.38 10.17 -22.05
CA LYS A 74 -21.59 9.66 -22.73
C LYS A 74 -22.47 10.78 -23.28
N GLN A 75 -22.43 11.95 -22.65
CA GLN A 75 -23.19 13.13 -23.06
C GLN A 75 -22.57 13.81 -24.30
N SER A 76 -21.25 13.70 -24.46
CA SER A 76 -20.48 14.27 -25.57
C SER A 76 -20.39 13.39 -26.82
N LEU A 77 -21.05 12.23 -26.81
CA LEU A 77 -21.22 11.30 -27.94
C LEU A 77 -22.66 11.41 -28.46
#